data_AF-A0A015YIV2-F1
#
_entry.id   AF-A0A015YIV2-F1
#
_cell.length_a   1.000
_cell.length_b   1.000
_cell.length_c   1.000
_cell.angle_alpha   90.00
_cell.angle_beta   90.00
_cell.angle_gamma   90.00
#
_symmetry.space_group_name_H-M   'P 1'
#
loop_
_entity.id
_entity.type
_entity.pdbx_description
1 polymer ?
#
loop_
_entity_poly.entity_id
_entity_poly.type
_entity_poly.pdbx_seq_one_letter_code
_entity_poly.pdbx_strand_id
1 'polypeptide(L)' 'MEVENNIVKEVAFWGGCNGNLQGISRLVTGMPVSDVITKLEGIRCGARSTSCPDQLCRALHEMGF' A
#
# COMPACT_ATOMS: atom_id res chain seq x y z
N MET A 1 2.12 2.51 9.26
CA MET A 1 3.04 1.98 8.25
C MET A 1 4.44 2.44 8.64
N GLU A 2 5.42 1.57 8.46
CA GLU A 2 6.83 1.86 8.74
C GLU A 2 7.65 1.67 7.46
N VAL A 3 8.54 2.64 7.20
CA VAL A 3 9.47 2.63 6.07
C VAL A 3 10.85 2.97 6.60
N GLU A 4 11.84 2.17 6.21
CA GLU A 4 13.24 2.37 6.60
C GLU A 4 14.13 2.17 5.37
N ASN A 5 15.06 3.10 5.12
CA ASN A 5 15.96 3.06 3.95
C ASN A 5 15.22 2.90 2.61
N ASN A 6 14.08 3.58 2.43
CA ASN A 6 13.17 3.46 1.28
C ASN A 6 12.58 2.06 1.05
N ILE A 7 12.62 1.19 2.08
CA ILE A 7 12.02 -0.14 2.07
C ILE A 7 10.84 -0.18 3.02
N VAL A 8 9.70 -0.71 2.57
CA VAL A 8 8.53 -0.91 3.42
C VAL A 8 8.83 -2.00 4.45
N LYS A 9 8.69 -1.69 5.75
CA LYS A 9 8.93 -2.64 6.85
C LYS A 9 7.66 -3.23 7.41
N GLU A 10 6.61 -2.41 7.54
CA GLU A 10 5.33 -2.86 8.05
C GLU A 10 4.18 -2.03 7.48
N VAL A 11 3.09 -2.70 7.12
CA VAL A 11 1.84 -2.06 6.71
C VAL A 11 0.68 -2.66 7.49
N ALA A 12 -0.07 -1.80 8.18
CA ALA A 12 -1.32 -2.17 8.85
C ALA A 12 -2.47 -1.43 8.20
N PHE A 13 -3.58 -2.13 8.00
CA PHE A 13 -4.81 -1.58 7.44
C PHE A 13 -5.94 -1.70 8.45
N TRP A 14 -6.84 -0.71 8.45
CA TRP A 14 -8.03 -0.71 9.28
C TRP A 14 -9.27 -0.55 8.40
N GLY A 15 -10.20 -1.50 8.51
CA GLY A 15 -11.43 -1.50 7.71
C GLY A 15 -11.24 -1.97 6.27
N GLY A 16 -11.90 -3.08 5.91
CA GLY A 16 -11.86 -3.67 4.58
C GLY A 16 -11.91 -5.20 4.63
N CYS A 17 -11.66 -5.85 3.50
CA CYS A 17 -11.63 -7.31 3.43
C CYS A 17 -10.38 -7.84 4.14
N ASN A 18 -10.57 -8.44 5.32
CA ASN A 18 -9.48 -8.86 6.21
C ASN A 18 -8.39 -9.70 5.51
N GLY A 19 -8.77 -10.71 4.73
CA GLY A 19 -7.81 -11.58 4.02
C GLY A 19 -6.98 -10.83 2.97
N ASN A 20 -7.62 -10.01 2.15
CA ASN A 20 -6.93 -9.21 1.13
C ASN A 20 -5.99 -8.17 1.75
N LEU A 21 -6.42 -7.50 2.82
CA LEU A 21 -5.59 -6.50 3.52
C LEU A 21 -4.32 -7.14 4.11
N GLN A 22 -4.47 -8.32 4.74
CA GLN A 22 -3.33 -9.09 5.21
C GLN A 22 -2.42 -9.54 4.05
N GLY A 23 -3.00 -9.95 2.92
CA GLY A 23 -2.26 -10.35 1.73
C GLY A 23 -1.42 -9.20 1.18
N ILE A 24 -2.01 -8.02 0.98
CA ILE A 24 -1.31 -6.82 0.52
C ILE A 24 -0.15 -6.50 1.46
N SER A 25 -0.40 -6.44 2.77
CA SER A 25 0.62 -6.15 3.78
C SER A 25 1.84 -7.09 3.64
N ARG A 26 1.61 -8.40 3.51
CA ARG A 26 2.68 -9.39 3.35
C ARG A 26 3.42 -9.27 2.01
N LEU A 27 2.70 -8.95 0.93
CA LEU A 27 3.27 -8.84 -0.40
C LEU A 27 4.19 -7.62 -0.55
N VAL A 28 3.84 -6.49 0.08
CA VAL A 28 4.61 -5.24 -0.04
C VAL A 28 5.74 -5.12 0.98
N THR A 29 5.69 -5.87 2.07
CA THR A 29 6.74 -5.86 3.09
C THR A 29 8.07 -6.32 2.50
N GLY A 30 9.13 -5.54 2.73
CA GLY A 30 10.46 -5.76 2.18
C GLY A 30 10.69 -5.18 0.77
N MET A 31 9.67 -4.59 0.15
CA MET A 31 9.81 -3.98 -1.17
C MET A 31 10.29 -2.52 -1.11
N PRO A 32 11.04 -2.06 -2.13
CA PRO A 32 11.28 -0.64 -2.32
C PRO A 32 9.97 0.14 -2.47
N VAL A 33 9.89 1.32 -1.86
CA VAL A 33 8.68 2.16 -1.92
C VAL A 33 8.30 2.49 -3.36
N SER A 34 9.27 2.81 -4.21
CA SER A 34 9.06 3.08 -5.64
C SER A 34 8.37 1.93 -6.36
N ASP A 35 8.72 0.69 -6.04
CA ASP A 35 8.15 -0.50 -6.65
C ASP A 35 6.72 -0.73 -6.18
N VAL A 36 6.44 -0.44 -4.90
CA VAL A 36 5.08 -0.51 -4.35
C VAL A 36 4.17 0.49 -5.06
N ILE A 37 4.60 1.75 -5.17
CA ILE A 37 3.85 2.80 -5.88
C ILE A 37 3.62 2.39 -7.34
N THR A 38 4.69 2.05 -8.06
CA THR A 38 4.60 1.66 -9.49
C THR A 38 3.65 0.48 -9.73
N LYS A 39 3.59 -0.50 -8.82
CA LYS A 39 2.76 -1.69 -8.99
C LYS A 39 1.30 -1.49 -8.61
N LEU A 40 1.02 -0.59 -7.67
CA LEU A 40 -0.27 -0.55 -6.97
C LEU A 40 -1.06 0.75 -7.16
N GLU A 41 -0.39 1.84 -7.58
CA GLU A 41 -1.02 3.14 -7.74
C GLU A 41 -2.12 3.10 -8.81
N GLY A 42 -3.24 3.74 -8.51
CA GLY A 42 -4.37 3.88 -9.42
C GLY A 42 -5.27 2.65 -9.53
N ILE A 43 -4.95 1.53 -8.86
CA ILE A 43 -5.86 0.37 -8.82
C ILE A 43 -7.20 0.81 -8.19
N ARG A 44 -8.31 0.58 -8.90
CA ARG A 44 -9.66 0.94 -8.43
C ARG A 44 -10.45 -0.27 -7.94
N CYS A 45 -11.35 -0.04 -6.98
CA CYS A 45 -12.29 -1.05 -6.50
C CYS A 45 -13.69 -0.78 -7.07
N GLY A 46 -14.02 -1.42 -8.21
CA GLY A 46 -15.27 -1.16 -8.94
C GLY A 46 -15.37 0.31 -9.37
N ALA A 47 -16.50 0.96 -9.07
CA ALA A 47 -16.74 2.36 -9.38
C ALA A 47 -16.07 3.36 -8.41
N ARG A 48 -15.37 2.88 -7.37
CA ARG A 48 -14.72 3.76 -6.39
C ARG A 48 -13.52 4.47 -7.01
N SER A 49 -13.25 5.69 -6.54
CA SER A 49 -12.10 6.50 -6.96
C SER A 49 -10.76 6.03 -6.38
N THR A 50 -10.75 4.97 -5.56
CA THR A 50 -9.57 4.39 -4.89
C THR A 50 -9.82 2.92 -4.55
N SER A 51 -8.77 2.21 -4.14
CA SER A 51 -8.81 0.89 -3.53
C SER A 51 -7.84 0.80 -2.35
N CYS A 52 -7.81 -0.32 -1.63
CA CYS A 52 -6.84 -0.54 -0.54
C CYS A 52 -5.37 -0.45 -1.00
N PRO A 53 -4.94 -1.07 -2.13
CA PRO A 53 -3.58 -0.88 -2.64
C PRO A 53 -3.32 0.57 -3.08
N ASP A 54 -4.29 1.26 -3.69
CA ASP A 54 -4.12 2.67 -4.09
C ASP A 54 -4.06 3.62 -2.87
N GLN A 55 -4.82 3.32 -1.80
CA GLN A 55 -4.74 4.06 -0.53
C GLN A 55 -3.36 3.92 0.12
N LEU A 56 -2.71 2.76 -0.02
CA LEU A 56 -1.33 2.59 0.42
C LEU A 56 -0.38 3.52 -0.33
N CYS A 57 -0.51 3.65 -1.66
CA CYS A 57 0.31 4.56 -2.46
C CYS A 57 0.11 6.02 -2.05
N ARG A 58 -1.14 6.45 -1.82
CA ARG A 58 -1.43 7.80 -1.33
C ARG A 58 -0.79 8.07 0.03
N ALA A 59 -0.85 7.09 0.95
CA ALA A 59 -0.18 7.21 2.25
C ALA A 59 1.34 7.31 2.12
N LEU A 60 1.96 6.60 1.17
CA LEU A 60 3.39 6.73 0.88
C LEU A 60 3.73 8.13 0.34
N HIS A 61 2.92 8.69 -0.56
CA HIS A 61 3.10 10.07 -1.02
C HIS A 61 2.94 11.11 0.09
N GLU A 62 1.98 10.93 1.00
CA GLU A 62 1.81 11.80 2.17
C GLU A 62 3.03 11.76 3.11
N MET A 63 3.79 10.66 3.11
CA MET A 63 5.06 10.51 3.84
C MET A 63 6.27 11.09 3.09
N GLY A 64 6.08 11.60 1.86
CA GLY A 64 7.13 12.23 1.05
C GLY A 64 7.90 11.28 0.12
N PHE A 65 7.32 10.13 -0.21
CA PHE A 65 7.88 9.19 -1.20
C PHE A 65 7.29 9.34 -2.59
#